data_AF-A0A3D2X5R5-F1
#
_entry.id   AF-A0A3D2X5R5-F1
#
_cell.length_a   1.000
_cell.length_b   1.000
_cell.length_c   1.000
_cell.angle_alpha   90.00
_cell.angle_beta   90.00
_cell.angle_gamma   90.00
#
_symmetry.space_group_name_H-M   'P 1'
#
loop_
_entity.id
_entity.type
_entity.pdbx_description
1 polymer ?
#
loop_
_entity_poly.entity_id
_entity_poly.type
_entity_poly.pdbx_seq_one_letter_code
_entity_poly.pdbx_strand_id
1 'polypeptide(L)'
;MRKKEKDFEETPIKYNCIKPATNVIFSAIFFLLAVLCVVPTIFIVILSFSSSKSIAQVGYSFIPVEWSLEAYEYLWNNFDMISRAFGVSIFVTIAGVIIGLLLTTSMAYSLSRSNFK
;
A
#
# COMPACT_ATOMS: atom_id res chain seq x y z
N MET A 1 -5.39 -50.96 -9.71
CA MET A 1 -5.25 -49.78 -8.83
C MET A 1 -4.49 -48.61 -9.48
N ARG A 2 -3.46 -48.83 -10.31
CA ARG A 2 -2.65 -47.76 -10.97
C ARG A 2 -3.32 -46.88 -12.05
N LYS A 3 -4.56 -47.14 -12.47
CA LYS A 3 -5.21 -46.39 -13.58
C LYS A 3 -5.99 -45.17 -13.12
N LYS A 4 -6.53 -45.17 -11.88
CA LYS A 4 -7.32 -44.06 -11.32
C LYS A 4 -6.47 -42.84 -10.88
N GLU A 5 -5.17 -43.02 -10.70
CA GLU A 5 -4.25 -41.96 -10.25
C GLU A 5 -3.85 -41.03 -11.41
N LYS A 6 -3.77 -41.56 -12.64
CA LYS A 6 -3.43 -40.78 -13.83
C LYS A 6 -4.56 -39.88 -14.36
N ASP A 7 -5.82 -40.20 -14.04
CA ASP A 7 -6.97 -39.35 -14.41
C ASP A 7 -7.12 -38.14 -13.48
N PHE A 8 -6.42 -38.10 -12.33
CA PHE A 8 -6.45 -36.97 -11.40
C PHE A 8 -5.42 -35.88 -11.72
N GLU A 9 -4.47 -36.14 -12.60
CA GLU A 9 -3.31 -35.26 -12.85
C GLU A 9 -3.44 -34.37 -14.10
N GLU A 10 -4.46 -34.55 -14.95
CA GLU A 10 -4.65 -33.76 -16.19
C GLU A 10 -6.09 -33.26 -16.40
N THR A 11 -6.73 -32.72 -15.36
CA THR A 11 -7.81 -31.76 -15.61
C THR A 11 -7.23 -30.35 -15.45
N PRO A 12 -6.78 -29.69 -16.53
CA PRO A 12 -6.51 -28.27 -16.45
C PRO A 12 -7.81 -27.62 -16.00
N ILE A 13 -7.80 -27.02 -14.81
CA ILE A 13 -8.93 -26.32 -14.22
C ILE A 13 -9.42 -25.30 -15.25
N LYS A 14 -10.43 -25.69 -16.04
CA LYS A 14 -11.01 -24.92 -17.14
C LYS A 14 -12.05 -23.96 -16.58
N TYR A 15 -11.69 -23.24 -15.52
CA TYR A 15 -12.50 -22.23 -14.84
C TYR A 15 -11.95 -20.81 -15.05
N ASN A 16 -11.37 -20.56 -16.23
CA ASN A 16 -11.05 -19.19 -16.65
C ASN A 16 -11.40 -18.98 -18.13
N CYS A 17 -12.66 -19.22 -18.51
CA CYS A 17 -13.20 -18.76 -19.78
C CYS A 17 -13.59 -17.27 -19.69
N ILE A 18 -12.73 -16.43 -19.12
CA ILE A 18 -12.89 -14.97 -19.25
C ILE A 18 -12.59 -14.66 -20.71
N LYS A 19 -13.61 -14.21 -21.45
CA LYS A 19 -13.46 -13.78 -22.84
C LYS A 19 -12.25 -12.83 -22.92
N PRO A 20 -11.39 -12.92 -23.95
CA PRO A 20 -10.19 -12.08 -24.03
C PRO A 20 -10.53 -10.59 -23.92
N ALA A 21 -11.71 -10.18 -24.42
CA ALA A 21 -12.24 -8.83 -24.26
C ALA A 21 -12.41 -8.41 -22.80
N THR A 22 -12.99 -9.26 -21.95
CA THR A 22 -13.20 -8.97 -20.53
C THR A 22 -11.88 -8.87 -19.76
N ASN A 23 -10.90 -9.73 -20.10
CA ASN A 23 -9.56 -9.66 -19.49
C ASN A 23 -8.83 -8.36 -19.84
N VAL A 24 -8.92 -7.91 -21.09
CA VAL A 24 -8.34 -6.63 -21.53
C VAL A 24 -9.00 -5.45 -20.82
N ILE A 25 -10.33 -5.47 -20.64
CA ILE A 25 -11.05 -4.42 -19.91
C ILE A 25 -10.60 -4.36 -18.45
N PHE A 26 -10.55 -5.49 -17.74
CA PHE A 26 -10.07 -5.52 -16.35
C PHE A 26 -8.61 -5.09 -16.22
N SER A 27 -7.75 -5.52 -17.15
CA SER A 27 -6.35 -5.12 -17.18
C SER A 27 -6.19 -3.62 -17.43
N ALA A 28 -6.99 -3.03 -18.32
CA ALA A 28 -7.01 -1.58 -18.56
C ALA A 28 -7.48 -0.80 -17.33
N ILE A 29 -8.50 -1.29 -16.62
CA ILE A 29 -8.99 -0.67 -15.38
C ILE A 29 -7.92 -0.73 -14.28
N PHE A 30 -7.29 -1.89 -14.06
CA PHE A 30 -6.22 -2.02 -13.07
C PHE A 30 -5.01 -1.18 -13.43
N PHE A 31 -4.66 -1.08 -14.71
CA PHE A 31 -3.60 -0.19 -15.17
C PHE A 31 -3.92 1.27 -14.86
N LEU A 32 -5.15 1.72 -15.13
CA LEU A 32 -5.58 3.08 -14.83
C LEU A 32 -5.57 3.38 -13.31
N LEU A 33 -6.05 2.44 -12.49
CA LEU A 33 -5.96 2.55 -11.02
C LEU A 33 -4.50 2.61 -10.55
N ALA A 34 -3.62 1.78 -11.12
CA ALA A 34 -2.20 1.80 -10.79
C ALA A 34 -1.56 3.15 -11.12
N VAL A 35 -1.85 3.72 -12.30
CA VAL A 35 -1.36 5.04 -12.69
C VAL A 35 -1.87 6.12 -11.73
N LEU A 36 -3.16 6.09 -11.35
CA LEU A 36 -3.74 7.03 -10.39
C LEU A 36 -3.07 6.99 -9.01
N CYS A 37 -2.57 5.83 -8.57
CA CYS A 37 -1.82 5.71 -7.33
C CYS A 37 -0.34 6.12 -7.49
N VAL A 38 0.30 5.74 -8.60
CA VAL A 38 1.74 5.96 -8.81
C VAL A 38 2.06 7.42 -9.13
N VAL A 39 1.25 8.10 -9.94
CA VAL A 39 1.45 9.50 -10.32
C VAL A 39 1.57 10.43 -9.10
N PRO A 40 0.65 10.43 -8.12
CA PRO A 40 0.78 11.29 -6.94
C PRO A 40 1.96 10.88 -6.05
N THR A 41 2.34 9.60 -5.99
CA THR A 41 3.54 9.17 -5.26
C THR A 41 4.81 9.78 -5.87
N ILE A 42 4.95 9.69 -7.21
CA ILE A 42 6.08 10.31 -7.92
C ILE A 42 6.06 11.83 -7.73
N PHE A 43 4.87 12.44 -7.76
CA PHE A 43 4.71 13.87 -7.54
C PHE A 43 5.23 14.33 -6.17
N ILE A 44 4.90 13.60 -5.09
CA ILE A 44 5.42 13.89 -3.75
C ILE A 44 6.95 13.76 -3.69
N VAL A 45 7.53 12.76 -4.37
CA VAL A 45 8.99 12.60 -4.43
C VAL A 45 9.62 13.83 -5.09
N ILE A 46 9.09 14.28 -6.21
CA ILE A 46 9.59 15.47 -6.92
C ILE A 46 9.47 16.72 -6.06
N LEU A 47 8.34 16.89 -5.37
CA LEU A 47 8.13 18.02 -4.45
C LEU A 47 9.11 18.00 -3.28
N SER A 48 9.49 16.82 -2.78
CA SER A 48 10.46 16.67 -1.70
C SER A 48 11.85 17.19 -2.06
N PHE A 49 12.18 17.30 -3.35
CA PHE A 49 13.44 17.85 -3.85
C PHE A 49 13.33 19.29 -4.39
N SER A 50 12.13 19.89 -4.35
CA SER A 50 11.88 21.25 -4.85
C SER A 50 12.00 22.28 -3.73
N SER A 51 12.56 23.47 -4.02
CA SER A 51 12.68 24.54 -3.02
C SER A 51 11.33 25.15 -2.63
N SER A 52 11.12 25.40 -1.33
CA SER A 52 9.98 26.17 -0.80
C SER A 52 9.80 27.54 -1.48
N LYS A 53 10.90 28.18 -1.92
CA LYS A 53 10.87 29.46 -2.64
C LYS A 53 10.36 29.32 -4.07
N SER A 54 10.75 28.25 -4.77
CA SER A 54 10.26 27.94 -6.12
C SER A 54 8.78 27.58 -6.11
N ILE A 55 8.29 26.89 -5.07
CA ILE A 55 6.87 26.55 -4.92
C ILE A 55 6.04 27.82 -4.71
N ALA A 56 6.53 28.78 -3.93
CA ALA A 56 5.85 30.04 -3.65
C ALA A 56 5.79 31.00 -4.86
N GLN A 57 6.76 30.93 -5.79
CA GLN A 57 6.85 31.85 -6.92
C GLN A 57 6.31 31.30 -8.25
N VAL A 58 6.45 29.99 -8.52
CA VAL A 58 6.09 29.37 -9.81
C VAL A 58 4.89 28.41 -9.69
N GLY A 59 4.53 28.01 -8.46
CA GLY A 59 3.46 27.05 -8.20
C GLY A 59 3.90 25.59 -8.29
N TYR A 60 2.95 24.67 -8.11
CA TYR A 60 3.20 23.23 -8.10
C TYR A 60 3.36 22.70 -9.54
N SER A 61 4.59 22.36 -9.93
CA SER A 61 4.90 21.81 -11.26
C SER A 61 5.50 20.41 -11.15
N PHE A 62 5.24 19.55 -12.14
CA PHE A 62 5.79 18.20 -12.22
C PHE A 62 7.31 18.19 -12.50
N ILE A 63 7.88 19.29 -12.98
CA ILE A 63 9.32 19.44 -13.20
C ILE A 63 9.77 20.61 -12.31
N PRO A 64 10.64 20.37 -11.31
CA PRO A 64 11.11 21.43 -10.41
C PRO A 64 12.04 22.35 -11.19
N VAL A 65 11.81 23.66 -11.10
CA VAL A 65 12.65 24.68 -11.74
C VAL A 65 13.97 24.83 -10.96
N GLU A 66 13.92 24.66 -9.65
CA GLU A 66 15.09 24.65 -8.77
C GLU A 66 15.09 23.42 -7.85
N TRP A 67 16.20 22.69 -7.89
CA TRP A 67 16.47 21.57 -6.98
C TRP A 67 17.06 22.11 -5.68
N SER A 68 16.44 21.82 -4.54
CA SER A 68 16.95 22.22 -3.22
C SER A 68 16.73 21.15 -2.16
N LEU A 69 17.74 20.99 -1.30
CA LEU A 69 17.72 20.08 -0.14
C LEU A 69 17.34 20.81 1.16
N GLU A 70 16.93 22.08 1.08
CA GLU A 70 16.57 22.92 2.23
C GLU A 70 15.44 22.29 3.08
N ALA A 71 14.51 21.58 2.45
CA ALA A 71 13.47 20.84 3.17
C ALA A 71 14.06 19.75 4.08
N TYR A 72 15.07 19.02 3.61
CA TYR A 72 15.74 17.98 4.40
C TYR A 72 16.60 18.58 5.53
N GLU A 73 17.27 19.71 5.28
CA GLU A 73 17.99 20.44 6.33
C GLU A 73 17.04 20.94 7.43
N TYR A 74 15.84 21.41 7.06
CA TYR A 74 14.80 21.77 8.01
C TYR A 74 14.34 20.58 8.87
N LEU A 75 14.17 19.39 8.25
CA LEU A 75 13.89 18.17 9.00
C LEU A 75 15.04 17.81 9.96
N TRP A 76 16.29 17.99 9.53
CA TRP A 76 17.45 17.68 10.36
C TRP A 76 17.57 18.62 11.56
N ASN A 77 17.28 19.91 11.39
CA ASN A 77 17.27 20.88 12.50
C ASN A 77 16.14 20.61 13.51
N ASN A 78 15.02 20.02 13.07
CA ASN A 78 13.88 19.66 13.93
C ASN A 78 13.86 18.16 14.30
N PHE A 79 15.02 17.49 14.25
CA PHE A 79 15.11 16.05 14.41
C PHE A 79 14.55 15.53 15.74
N ASP A 80 14.75 16.25 16.85
CA ASP A 80 14.24 15.82 18.17
C ASP A 80 12.70 15.76 18.21
N MET A 81 12.04 16.77 17.63
CA MET A 81 10.57 16.80 17.55
C MET A 81 10.03 15.72 16.61
N ILE A 82 10.65 15.57 15.43
CA ILE A 82 10.22 14.61 14.40
C ILE A 82 10.43 13.17 14.87
N SER A 83 11.57 12.87 15.48
CA SER A 83 11.89 11.53 15.99
C SER A 83 10.96 11.12 17.13
N ARG A 84 10.65 12.03 18.06
CA ARG A 84 9.66 11.80 19.12
C ARG A 84 8.27 11.54 18.54
N ALA A 85 7.81 12.36 17.61
CA ALA A 85 6.51 12.18 16.97
C ALA A 85 6.41 10.83 16.24
N PHE A 86 7.45 10.49 15.46
CA PHE A 86 7.53 9.22 14.74
C PHE A 86 7.56 8.02 15.70
N GLY A 87 8.29 8.13 16.81
CA GLY A 87 8.32 7.12 17.87
C GLY A 87 6.95 6.86 18.49
N VAL A 88 6.17 7.92 18.77
CA VAL A 88 4.80 7.78 19.26
C VAL A 88 3.89 7.12 18.22
N SER A 89 4.01 7.47 16.94
CA SER A 89 3.25 6.83 15.85
C SER A 89 3.55 5.33 15.72
N ILE A 90 4.82 4.94 15.83
CA ILE A 90 5.21 3.53 15.83
C ILE A 90 4.63 2.82 17.05
N PHE A 91 4.79 3.42 18.24
CA PHE A 91 4.31 2.84 19.49
C PHE A 91 2.81 2.61 19.47
N VAL A 92 2.01 3.61 19.07
CA VAL A 92 0.55 3.49 19.03
C VAL A 92 0.09 2.47 17.99
N THR A 93 0.78 2.36 16.85
CA THR A 93 0.46 1.38 15.80
C THR A 93 0.73 -0.04 16.30
N ILE A 94 1.91 -0.28 16.88
CA ILE A 94 2.28 -1.61 17.40
C ILE A 94 1.36 -2.01 18.56
N ALA A 95 1.19 -1.13 19.54
CA ALA A 95 0.33 -1.38 20.69
C ALA A 95 -1.12 -1.62 20.26
N GLY A 96 -1.63 -0.80 19.34
CA GLY A 96 -2.97 -0.93 18.78
C GLY A 96 -3.17 -2.23 18.02
N VAL A 97 -2.20 -2.64 17.20
CA VAL A 97 -2.25 -3.92 16.46
C VAL A 97 -2.22 -5.10 17.42
N ILE A 98 -1.35 -5.11 18.44
CA ILE A 98 -1.26 -6.21 19.40
C ILE A 98 -2.58 -6.36 20.15
N ILE A 99 -3.10 -5.28 20.72
CA ILE A 99 -4.36 -5.30 21.48
C ILE A 99 -5.53 -5.68 20.56
N GLY A 100 -5.62 -5.06 19.39
CA GLY A 100 -6.66 -5.35 18.41
C GLY A 100 -6.63 -6.81 17.96
N LEU A 101 -5.45 -7.34 17.63
CA LEU A 101 -5.29 -8.72 17.21
C LEU A 101 -5.65 -9.70 18.33
N LEU A 102 -5.22 -9.46 19.57
CA LEU A 102 -5.58 -10.31 20.71
C LEU A 102 -7.09 -10.35 20.94
N LEU A 103 -7.75 -9.19 20.89
CA LEU A 103 -9.20 -9.11 21.09
C LEU A 103 -9.96 -9.76 19.93
N THR A 104 -9.61 -9.43 18.68
CA THR A 104 -10.28 -9.98 17.49
C THR A 104 -10.08 -11.49 17.39
N THR A 105 -8.88 -12.00 17.64
CA THR A 105 -8.61 -13.45 17.58
C THR A 105 -9.30 -14.21 18.72
N SER A 106 -9.32 -13.66 19.94
CA SER A 106 -10.04 -14.28 21.07
C SER A 106 -11.55 -14.36 20.81
N MET A 107 -12.13 -13.29 20.26
CA MET A 107 -13.54 -13.24 19.86
C MET A 107 -13.84 -14.20 18.71
N ALA A 108 -12.99 -14.19 17.67
CA ALA A 108 -13.12 -15.09 16.53
C ALA A 108 -12.98 -16.57 16.94
N TYR A 109 -12.11 -16.89 17.90
CA TYR A 109 -11.95 -18.24 18.44
C TYR A 109 -13.23 -18.71 19.16
N SER A 110 -13.84 -17.85 19.98
CA SER A 110 -15.13 -18.16 20.62
C SER A 110 -16.22 -18.41 19.58
N LEU A 111 -16.29 -17.60 18.53
CA LEU A 111 -17.31 -17.73 17.48
C LEU A 111 -17.07 -18.92 16.56
N SER A 112 -15.80 -19.28 16.30
CA SER A 112 -15.43 -20.42 15.46
C SER A 112 -15.85 -21.76 16.05
N ARG A 113 -16.10 -21.83 17.37
CA ARG A 113 -16.46 -23.09 18.04
C ARG A 113 -17.97 -23.19 18.17
N SER A 114 -18.62 -23.85 17.21
CA SER A 114 -20.08 -24.12 17.16
C SER A 114 -20.67 -24.88 18.37
N ASN A 115 -19.84 -25.28 19.35
CA ASN A 115 -20.27 -25.92 20.60
C ASN A 115 -20.42 -24.94 21.78
N PHE A 116 -20.03 -23.67 21.62
CA PHE A 116 -20.39 -22.61 22.56
C PHE A 116 -21.74 -22.03 22.13
N LYS A 117 -22.74 -22.12 23.01
CA LYS A 117 -24.08 -21.55 22.84
C LYS A 117 -24.15 -20.19 23.53
#